data_AF-A0A8H8D995-F1
#
_entry.id   AF-A0A8H8D995-F1
#
_cell.length_a   1.000
_cell.length_b   1.000
_cell.length_c   1.000
_cell.angle_alpha   90.00
_cell.angle_beta   90.00
_cell.angle_gamma   90.00
#
_symmetry.space_group_name_H-M   'P 1'
#
loop_
_entity.id
_entity.type
_entity.pdbx_description
1 polymer ?
#
loop_
_entity_poly.entity_id
_entity_poly.type
_entity_poly.pdbx_seq_one_letter_code
_entity_poly.pdbx_strand_id
1 'polypeptide(L)'
;MTEPNIEEWFKNYEPKYVEEVNVYPNITTFNRKLYTFGPSEGEVYIKFKSYDANIKSYDEVCYLDSKSCVWRVAKDRYICTVNSKDGTKVAIIGELGQRYIQKNKFDNYNLKIKSVGKWEPVSITEVYDYKTLTAEELCKRAQARITSGFEDYFNEIRTGTITNISSYTQSFPSDDKK
;
A
#
# COMPACT_ATOMS: atom_id res chain seq x y z
N MET A 1 -25.48 15.43 6.29
CA MET A 1 -24.75 14.53 5.38
C MET A 1 -24.72 13.17 6.04
N THR A 2 -25.35 12.17 5.43
CA THR A 2 -25.23 10.78 5.85
C THR A 2 -23.77 10.37 5.75
N GLU A 3 -23.21 9.74 6.79
CA GLU A 3 -21.85 9.22 6.73
C GLU A 3 -21.73 8.24 5.56
N PRO A 4 -20.61 8.23 4.82
CA PRO A 4 -20.37 7.25 3.77
C PRO A 4 -20.58 5.84 4.32
N ASN A 5 -21.37 5.00 3.63
CA ASN A 5 -21.58 3.62 4.05
C ASN A 5 -20.27 2.84 3.90
N ILE A 6 -19.50 2.78 4.99
CA ILE A 6 -18.18 2.19 5.02
C ILE A 6 -18.21 0.70 4.67
N GLU A 7 -19.29 -0.01 5.02
CA GLU A 7 -19.42 -1.46 4.77
C GLU A 7 -19.39 -1.80 3.28
N GLU A 8 -19.75 -0.84 2.41
CA GLU A 8 -19.70 -1.04 0.96
C GLU A 8 -18.27 -1.24 0.45
N TRP A 9 -17.27 -0.63 1.10
CA TRP A 9 -15.86 -0.88 0.80
C TRP A 9 -15.46 -2.33 1.11
N PHE A 10 -16.02 -2.91 2.17
CA PHE A 10 -15.61 -4.20 2.71
C PHE A 10 -16.44 -5.39 2.19
N LYS A 11 -17.45 -5.15 1.35
CA LYS A 11 -18.40 -6.18 0.88
C LYS A 11 -17.77 -7.44 0.27
N ASN A 12 -16.61 -7.28 -0.39
CA ASN A 12 -15.88 -8.34 -1.09
C ASN A 12 -14.49 -8.59 -0.50
N TYR A 13 -14.25 -8.09 0.72
CA TYR A 13 -13.00 -8.23 1.43
C TYR A 13 -13.13 -9.34 2.48
N GLU A 14 -12.22 -10.32 2.44
CA GLU A 14 -12.19 -11.41 3.40
C GLU A 14 -11.07 -11.17 4.44
N PRO A 15 -11.37 -10.60 5.63
CA PRO A 15 -10.33 -10.22 6.56
C PRO A 15 -9.64 -11.42 7.21
N LYS A 16 -8.32 -11.49 7.05
CA LYS A 16 -7.42 -12.24 7.93
C LYS A 16 -6.72 -11.29 8.89
N TYR A 17 -7.10 -11.34 10.16
CA TYR A 17 -6.53 -10.48 11.20
C TYR A 17 -5.09 -10.86 11.50
N VAL A 18 -4.28 -9.84 11.78
CA VAL A 18 -2.88 -9.98 12.16
C VAL A 18 -2.64 -9.37 13.51
N GLU A 19 -1.74 -9.98 14.28
CA GLU A 19 -1.28 -9.39 15.53
C GLU A 19 -0.47 -8.12 15.25
N GLU A 20 -0.58 -7.13 16.14
CA GLU A 20 0.19 -5.88 16.02
C GLU A 20 1.71 -6.08 16.21
N VAL A 21 2.15 -7.24 16.72
CA VAL A 21 3.54 -7.50 17.08
C VAL A 21 4.15 -8.61 16.19
N ASN A 22 5.19 -8.22 15.45
CA ASN A 22 6.18 -9.06 14.74
C ASN A 22 5.72 -10.04 13.63
N VAL A 23 5.91 -9.59 12.37
CA VAL A 23 5.76 -10.37 11.13
C VAL A 23 7.06 -11.07 10.66
N TYR A 24 8.10 -11.12 11.51
CA TYR A 24 9.42 -11.66 11.17
C TYR A 24 9.48 -13.08 10.57
N PRO A 25 8.61 -14.05 10.91
CA PRO A 25 8.84 -15.42 10.43
C PRO A 25 8.53 -15.65 8.94
N ASN A 26 7.82 -14.76 8.25
CA ASN A 26 7.31 -15.05 6.89
C ASN A 26 7.71 -14.03 5.81
N ILE A 27 8.71 -13.20 6.07
CA ILE A 27 9.26 -12.24 5.09
C ILE A 27 10.45 -12.88 4.40
N THR A 28 10.36 -13.11 3.09
CA THR A 28 11.46 -13.68 2.31
C THR A 28 12.65 -12.73 2.22
N THR A 29 13.81 -13.28 1.85
CA THR A 29 15.12 -12.61 1.80
C THR A 29 15.11 -11.27 1.04
N PHE A 30 14.23 -11.09 0.06
CA PHE A 30 14.07 -9.85 -0.72
C PHE A 30 13.65 -8.64 0.12
N ASN A 31 12.81 -8.87 1.14
CA ASN A 31 12.21 -7.82 1.95
C ASN A 31 13.00 -7.54 3.24
N ARG A 32 13.98 -8.39 3.59
CA ARG A 32 14.89 -8.20 4.72
C ARG A 32 16.02 -7.20 4.46
N LYS A 33 16.24 -6.75 3.21
CA LYS A 33 17.41 -5.91 2.83
C LYS A 33 17.08 -4.48 2.42
N LEU A 34 15.81 -4.14 2.21
CA LEU A 34 15.39 -2.78 1.84
C LEU A 34 15.02 -1.99 3.09
N TYR A 35 16.02 -1.72 3.93
CA TYR A 35 15.93 -0.71 4.96
C TYR A 35 16.12 0.65 4.29
N THR A 36 15.08 1.47 4.27
CA THR A 36 15.26 2.92 4.08
C THR A 36 15.18 3.58 5.44
N PHE A 37 16.19 4.40 5.73
CA PHE A 37 16.23 5.29 6.89
C PHE A 37 15.09 6.31 6.73
N GLY A 38 13.89 5.95 7.15
CA GLY A 38 12.82 6.91 7.35
C GLY A 38 13.17 7.87 8.49
N PRO A 39 12.48 9.02 8.61
CA PRO A 39 12.62 9.88 9.78
C PRO A 39 12.53 9.02 11.04
N SER A 40 13.46 9.22 11.98
CA SER A 40 13.83 8.34 13.10
C SER A 40 12.71 7.90 14.06
N GLU A 41 11.46 8.30 13.80
CA GLU A 41 10.28 8.05 14.64
C GLU A 41 9.12 7.34 13.92
N GLY A 42 9.18 7.16 12.59
CA GLY A 42 8.11 6.54 11.78
C GLY A 42 8.25 5.02 11.64
N GLU A 43 7.13 4.34 11.31
CA GLU A 43 7.18 2.92 10.94
C GLU A 43 7.31 2.80 9.42
N VAL A 44 8.42 2.23 8.96
CA VAL A 44 8.75 2.10 7.52
C VAL A 44 7.92 1.02 6.83
N TYR A 45 7.48 -0.01 7.57
CA TYR A 45 6.66 -1.10 7.04
C TYR A 45 5.19 -0.86 7.30
N ILE A 46 4.36 -1.00 6.26
CA ILE A 46 2.91 -0.99 6.41
C ILE A 46 2.50 -2.06 7.44
N LYS A 47 1.78 -1.65 8.47
CA LYS A 47 1.12 -2.58 9.40
C LYS A 47 -0.36 -2.60 9.13
N PHE A 48 -0.84 -3.80 8.85
CA PHE A 48 -2.26 -4.09 8.75
C PHE A 48 -2.82 -4.44 10.12
N LYS A 49 -4.08 -4.12 10.35
CA LYS A 49 -4.95 -4.77 11.33
C LYS A 49 -5.46 -6.11 10.76
N SER A 50 -5.75 -6.11 9.46
CA SER A 50 -6.14 -7.28 8.68
C SER A 50 -5.72 -7.13 7.22
N TYR A 51 -5.46 -8.22 6.53
CA TYR A 51 -5.28 -8.27 5.07
C TYR A 51 -6.20 -9.31 4.44
N ASP A 52 -6.41 -9.25 3.13
CA ASP A 52 -7.35 -10.14 2.44
C ASP A 52 -6.88 -11.60 2.48
N ALA A 53 -7.75 -12.53 2.86
CA ALA A 53 -7.43 -13.94 3.05
C ALA A 53 -6.97 -14.64 1.76
N ASN A 54 -7.27 -14.07 0.59
CA ASN A 54 -6.79 -14.58 -0.69
C ASN A 54 -5.32 -14.22 -0.98
N ILE A 55 -4.74 -13.31 -0.19
CA ILE A 55 -3.30 -13.04 -0.19
C ILE A 55 -2.61 -14.09 0.70
N LYS A 56 -1.84 -14.99 0.09
CA LYS A 56 -1.32 -16.17 0.80
C LYS A 56 0.07 -15.96 1.40
N SER A 57 0.78 -14.92 0.99
CA SER A 57 2.15 -14.63 1.44
C SER A 57 2.44 -13.13 1.60
N TYR A 58 3.46 -12.79 2.40
CA TYR A 58 3.94 -11.41 2.51
C TYR A 58 4.62 -10.91 1.24
N ASP A 59 5.11 -11.79 0.39
CA ASP A 59 5.67 -11.39 -0.91
C ASP A 59 4.58 -10.87 -1.84
N GLU A 60 3.40 -11.47 -1.81
CA GLU A 60 2.21 -10.95 -2.51
C GLU A 60 1.83 -9.57 -1.95
N VAL A 61 1.83 -9.38 -0.63
CA VAL A 61 1.58 -8.06 -0.01
C VAL A 61 2.59 -7.03 -0.52
N CYS A 62 3.89 -7.35 -0.51
CA CYS A 62 4.94 -6.45 -0.98
C CYS A 62 4.82 -6.17 -2.50
N TYR A 63 4.40 -7.16 -3.27
CA TYR A 63 4.14 -6.96 -4.70
C TYR A 63 2.96 -6.01 -4.92
N LEU A 64 1.83 -6.26 -4.26
CA LEU A 64 0.61 -5.46 -4.35
C LEU A 64 0.81 -4.04 -3.84
N ASP A 65 1.56 -3.88 -2.76
CA ASP A 65 1.94 -2.58 -2.20
C ASP A 65 2.62 -1.67 -3.25
N SER A 66 3.39 -2.23 -4.18
CA SER A 66 4.08 -1.45 -5.22
C SER A 66 3.13 -0.75 -6.20
N LYS A 67 1.86 -1.14 -6.18
CA LYS A 67 0.78 -0.60 -7.01
C LYS A 67 -0.37 -0.04 -6.16
N SER A 68 -0.16 0.07 -4.86
CA SER A 68 -1.23 0.35 -3.94
C SER A 68 -1.46 1.84 -3.73
N CYS A 69 -2.67 2.17 -3.28
CA CYS A 69 -3.03 3.46 -2.74
C CYS A 69 -3.54 3.30 -1.32
N VAL A 70 -3.28 4.27 -0.45
CA VAL A 70 -3.88 4.33 0.88
C VAL A 70 -5.04 5.32 0.90
N TRP A 71 -6.23 4.87 1.26
CA TRP A 71 -7.45 5.65 1.29
C TRP A 71 -8.00 5.76 2.70
N ARG A 72 -8.37 6.98 3.11
CA ARG A 72 -9.18 7.23 4.31
C ARG A 72 -10.63 6.93 3.99
N VAL A 73 -11.26 6.01 4.71
CA VAL A 73 -12.66 5.58 4.47
C VAL A 73 -13.59 5.85 5.66
N ALA A 74 -13.03 6.16 6.83
CA ALA A 74 -13.72 6.83 7.92
C ALA A 74 -12.72 7.68 8.71
N LYS A 75 -13.19 8.34 9.78
CA LYS A 75 -12.37 9.20 10.63
C LYS A 75 -11.03 8.55 11.00
N ASP A 76 -11.05 7.34 11.55
CA ASP A 76 -9.84 6.66 12.02
C ASP A 76 -9.58 5.34 11.27
N ARG A 77 -10.10 5.20 10.04
CA ARG A 77 -9.99 3.97 9.25
C ARG A 77 -9.37 4.23 7.88
N TYR A 78 -8.30 3.50 7.62
CA TYR A 78 -7.52 3.59 6.40
C TYR A 78 -7.39 2.20 5.78
N ILE A 79 -7.59 2.12 4.47
CA ILE A 79 -7.42 0.89 3.69
C ILE A 79 -6.32 1.06 2.66
N CYS A 80 -5.59 -0.01 2.42
CA CYS A 80 -4.67 -0.15 1.30
C CYS A 80 -5.41 -0.85 0.16
N THR A 81 -5.40 -0.27 -1.03
CA THR A 81 -6.17 -0.74 -2.18
C THR A 81 -5.30 -0.91 -3.40
N VAL A 82 -5.67 -1.84 -4.29
CA VAL A 82 -5.14 -1.95 -5.65
C VAL A 82 -6.29 -1.83 -6.65
N ASN A 83 -6.05 -1.16 -7.77
CA ASN A 83 -7.03 -0.96 -8.81
C ASN A 83 -6.77 -1.91 -9.99
N SER A 84 -7.83 -2.26 -10.72
CA SER A 84 -7.69 -2.87 -12.04
C SER A 84 -6.97 -1.92 -13.01
N LYS A 85 -6.44 -2.47 -14.11
CA LYS A 85 -5.72 -1.69 -15.12
C LYS A 85 -6.56 -0.58 -15.76
N ASP A 86 -7.86 -0.81 -15.91
CA ASP A 86 -8.83 0.16 -16.45
C ASP A 86 -9.35 1.14 -15.37
N GLY A 87 -8.96 0.97 -14.10
CA GLY A 87 -9.28 1.89 -13.00
C GLY A 87 -10.74 1.89 -12.55
N THR A 88 -11.55 0.93 -13.00
CA THR A 88 -12.98 0.81 -12.68
C THR A 88 -13.21 -0.01 -11.41
N LYS A 89 -12.43 -1.08 -11.23
CA LYS A 89 -12.49 -1.99 -10.09
C LYS A 89 -11.41 -1.68 -9.07
N VAL A 90 -11.74 -1.91 -7.81
CA VAL A 90 -10.81 -1.76 -6.70
C VAL A 90 -10.95 -2.92 -5.73
N ALA A 91 -9.82 -3.46 -5.29
CA ALA A 91 -9.79 -4.46 -4.23
C ALA A 91 -9.01 -3.94 -3.03
N ILE A 92 -9.43 -4.38 -1.85
CA ILE A 92 -8.73 -4.09 -0.58
C ILE A 92 -7.62 -5.11 -0.40
N ILE A 93 -6.39 -4.62 -0.25
CA ILE A 93 -5.25 -5.42 0.22
C ILE A 93 -5.38 -5.66 1.72
N GLY A 94 -5.69 -4.60 2.47
CA GLY A 94 -5.90 -4.68 3.92
C GLY A 94 -6.30 -3.37 4.57
N GLU A 95 -6.79 -3.47 5.80
CA GLU A 95 -7.06 -2.33 6.70
C GLU A 95 -5.82 -2.04 7.54
N LEU A 96 -5.41 -0.77 7.63
CA LEU A 96 -4.24 -0.36 8.40
C LEU A 96 -4.46 -0.47 9.91
N GLY A 97 -3.40 -0.84 10.63
CA GLY A 97 -3.38 -0.89 12.09
C GLY A 97 -3.30 0.51 12.71
N GLN A 98 -3.95 0.70 13.87
CA GLN A 98 -4.01 2.00 14.56
C GLN A 98 -2.63 2.51 14.96
N ARG A 99 -1.76 1.62 15.45
CA ARG A 99 -0.37 1.97 15.77
C ARG A 99 0.38 2.58 14.58
N TYR A 100 0.22 2.01 13.39
CA TYR A 100 0.89 2.50 12.18
C TYR A 100 0.34 3.84 11.72
N ILE A 101 -0.99 4.02 11.76
CA ILE A 101 -1.68 5.28 11.49
C ILE A 101 -1.15 6.39 12.42
N GLN A 102 -1.07 6.12 13.71
CA GLN A 102 -0.64 7.08 14.73
C GLN A 102 0.84 7.41 14.63
N LYS A 103 1.73 6.39 14.51
CA LYS A 103 3.18 6.59 14.41
C LYS A 103 3.59 7.40 13.20
N ASN A 104 2.89 7.22 12.08
CA ASN A 104 3.11 7.96 10.85
C ASN A 104 2.21 9.21 10.72
N LYS A 105 1.48 9.58 11.79
CA LYS A 105 0.68 10.82 11.87
C LYS A 105 -0.29 11.01 10.69
N PHE A 106 -0.98 9.93 10.29
CA PHE A 106 -1.85 9.92 9.10
C PHE A 106 -2.94 11.01 9.11
N ASP A 107 -3.42 11.39 10.30
CA ASP A 107 -4.42 12.44 10.47
C ASP A 107 -3.91 13.85 10.15
N ASN A 108 -2.59 14.07 10.24
CA ASN A 108 -1.99 15.38 9.93
C ASN A 108 -2.04 15.71 8.44
N TYR A 109 -2.24 14.73 7.57
CA TYR A 109 -2.33 14.93 6.12
C TYR A 109 -3.70 15.42 5.64
N ASN A 110 -4.67 15.64 6.55
CA ASN A 110 -6.02 16.14 6.24
C ASN A 110 -6.70 15.42 5.06
N LEU A 111 -6.56 14.09 5.00
CA LEU A 111 -7.09 13.28 3.92
C LEU A 111 -8.62 13.27 3.95
N LYS A 112 -9.24 13.50 2.78
CA LYS A 112 -10.70 13.41 2.61
C LYS A 112 -11.17 11.97 2.77
N ILE A 113 -12.28 11.78 3.47
CA ILE A 113 -12.95 10.48 3.56
C ILE A 113 -13.55 10.13 2.18
N LYS A 114 -13.17 8.98 1.63
CA LYS A 114 -13.65 8.48 0.35
C LYS A 114 -14.90 7.62 0.53
N SER A 115 -15.92 7.93 -0.26
CA SER A 115 -17.07 7.06 -0.51
C SER A 115 -16.79 6.15 -1.71
N VAL A 116 -17.51 5.03 -1.81
CA VAL A 116 -17.38 4.07 -2.92
C VAL A 116 -17.70 4.71 -4.27
N GLY A 117 -18.70 5.59 -4.34
CA GLY A 117 -18.90 6.49 -5.48
C GLY A 117 -18.83 5.81 -6.85
N LYS A 118 -17.76 6.07 -7.59
CA LYS A 118 -17.50 5.56 -8.96
C LYS A 118 -16.74 4.23 -9.01
N TRP A 119 -16.23 3.77 -7.88
CA TRP A 119 -15.41 2.57 -7.80
C TRP A 119 -16.31 1.35 -7.61
N GLU A 120 -15.94 0.23 -8.23
CA GLU A 120 -16.56 -1.06 -7.98
C GLU A 120 -15.67 -1.88 -7.03
N PRO A 121 -16.02 -2.04 -5.74
CA PRO A 121 -15.25 -2.87 -4.83
C PRO A 121 -15.42 -4.34 -5.21
N VAL A 122 -14.32 -5.06 -5.43
CA VAL A 122 -14.27 -6.45 -5.89
C VAL A 122 -13.29 -7.28 -5.04
N SER A 123 -13.32 -8.60 -5.21
CA SER A 123 -12.32 -9.49 -4.61
C SER A 123 -10.92 -9.18 -5.18
N ILE A 124 -9.88 -9.33 -4.36
CA ILE A 124 -8.48 -9.19 -4.81
C ILE A 124 -8.15 -10.12 -5.98
N THR A 125 -8.80 -11.29 -6.07
CA THR A 125 -8.59 -12.25 -7.16
C THR A 125 -9.09 -11.77 -8.53
N GLU A 126 -9.92 -10.72 -8.58
CA GLU A 126 -10.36 -10.13 -9.86
C GLU A 126 -9.37 -9.13 -10.43
N VAL A 127 -8.51 -8.56 -9.60
CA VAL A 127 -7.54 -7.53 -9.98
C VAL A 127 -6.08 -8.00 -9.87
N TYR A 128 -5.88 -9.17 -9.28
CA TYR A 128 -4.58 -9.78 -9.06
C TYR A 128 -4.62 -11.30 -9.29
N ASP A 129 -3.68 -11.80 -10.08
CA ASP A 129 -3.40 -13.23 -10.23
C ASP A 129 -2.04 -13.55 -9.59
N TYR A 130 -2.04 -14.44 -8.59
CA TYR A 130 -0.83 -14.85 -7.87
C TYR A 130 0.23 -15.46 -8.79
N LYS A 131 -0.16 -16.03 -9.94
CA LYS A 131 0.78 -16.58 -10.92
C LYS A 131 1.66 -15.52 -11.58
N THR A 132 1.24 -14.25 -11.52
CA THR A 132 2.05 -13.12 -12.00
C THR A 132 3.20 -12.78 -11.06
N LEU A 133 3.20 -13.32 -9.83
CA LEU A 133 4.28 -13.15 -8.88
C LEU A 133 5.44 -14.09 -9.20
N THR A 134 6.41 -13.59 -9.96
CA THR A 134 7.67 -14.30 -10.23
C THR A 134 8.83 -13.60 -9.52
N ALA A 135 9.94 -14.33 -9.33
CA ALA A 135 11.16 -13.74 -8.78
C ALA A 135 11.68 -12.56 -9.64
N GLU A 136 11.57 -12.67 -10.96
CA GLU A 136 11.94 -11.60 -11.88
C GLU A 136 11.09 -10.34 -11.67
N GLU A 137 9.77 -10.50 -11.57
CA GLU A 137 8.87 -9.37 -11.35
C GLU A 137 9.09 -8.73 -9.96
N LEU A 138 9.37 -9.54 -8.92
CA LEU A 138 9.77 -9.02 -7.60
C LEU A 138 11.05 -8.18 -7.68
N CYS A 139 12.09 -8.68 -8.34
CA CYS A 139 13.33 -7.93 -8.57
C CYS A 139 13.09 -6.63 -9.32
N LYS A 140 12.32 -6.68 -10.42
CA LYS A 140 11.98 -5.52 -11.24
C LYS A 140 11.27 -4.45 -10.43
N ARG A 141 10.29 -4.83 -9.60
CA ARG A 141 9.56 -3.89 -8.74
C ARG A 141 10.45 -3.32 -7.63
N ALA A 142 11.25 -4.15 -6.99
CA ALA A 142 12.20 -3.70 -5.96
C ALA A 142 13.19 -2.67 -6.54
N GLN A 143 13.77 -2.96 -7.71
CA GLN A 143 14.65 -2.04 -8.41
C GLN A 143 13.93 -0.74 -8.76
N ALA A 144 12.73 -0.81 -9.35
CA ALA A 144 11.97 0.37 -9.72
C ALA A 144 11.70 1.30 -8.52
N ARG A 145 11.35 0.75 -7.35
CA ARG A 145 11.17 1.52 -6.11
C ARG A 145 12.45 2.24 -5.71
N ILE A 146 13.58 1.53 -5.66
CA ILE A 146 14.89 2.11 -5.30
C ILE A 146 15.23 3.24 -6.26
N THR A 147 15.17 2.97 -7.57
CA THR A 147 15.55 3.95 -8.60
C THR A 147 14.64 5.18 -8.57
N SER A 148 13.34 5.02 -8.31
CA SER A 148 12.39 6.14 -8.32
C SER A 148 12.61 7.19 -7.23
N GLY A 149 13.14 6.80 -6.08
CA GLY A 149 13.41 7.71 -4.95
C GLY A 149 14.89 7.94 -4.68
N PHE A 150 15.80 7.35 -5.48
CA PHE A 150 17.23 7.32 -5.16
C PHE A 150 17.82 8.72 -4.98
N GLU A 151 17.62 9.61 -5.96
CA GLU A 151 18.16 10.97 -5.92
C GLU A 151 17.61 11.78 -4.74
N ASP A 152 16.31 11.68 -4.48
CA ASP A 152 15.67 12.40 -3.39
C ASP A 152 16.21 11.93 -2.03
N TYR A 153 16.23 10.62 -1.78
CA TYR A 153 16.76 10.07 -0.53
C TYR A 153 18.26 10.37 -0.35
N PHE A 154 19.03 10.29 -1.43
CA PHE A 154 20.45 10.61 -1.40
C PHE A 154 20.68 12.09 -1.06
N ASN A 155 19.91 13.00 -1.64
CA ASN A 155 19.98 14.42 -1.37
C ASN A 155 19.51 14.78 0.04
N GLU A 156 18.43 14.15 0.53
CA GLU A 156 17.94 14.30 1.90
C GLU A 156 19.03 13.94 2.92
N ILE A 157 19.71 12.81 2.71
CA ILE A 157 20.81 12.36 3.59
C ILE A 157 21.98 13.34 3.56
N ARG A 158 22.35 13.84 2.37
CA ARG A 158 23.52 14.72 2.23
C ARG A 158 23.28 16.13 2.74
N THR A 159 22.05 16.64 2.61
CA THR A 159 21.72 18.05 2.90
C THR A 159 20.95 18.22 4.20
N GLY A 160 20.40 17.14 4.77
CA GLY A 160 19.50 17.20 5.92
C GLY A 160 18.16 17.88 5.63
N THR A 161 17.84 18.16 4.37
CA THR A 161 16.63 18.88 3.96
C THR A 161 15.63 17.91 3.34
N ILE A 162 14.44 17.79 3.93
CA ILE A 162 13.35 16.96 3.40
C ILE A 162 12.72 17.67 2.21
N THR A 163 12.64 17.00 1.06
CA THR A 163 11.96 17.56 -0.11
C THR A 163 10.47 17.25 0.03
N ASN A 164 9.65 18.26 0.32
CA ASN A 164 8.20 18.07 0.40
C ASN A 164 7.64 17.76 -1.00
N ILE A 165 7.56 16.48 -1.36
CA ILE A 165 6.89 16.05 -2.59
C ILE A 165 5.38 16.12 -2.34
N SER A 166 4.80 17.24 -2.77
CA SER A 166 3.36 17.37 -2.98
C SER A 166 2.90 16.30 -3.97
N SER A 167 1.95 15.46 -3.52
CA SER A 167 1.14 14.51 -4.29
C SER A 167 1.89 13.44 -5.10
N TYR A 168 2.02 12.24 -4.50
CA TYR A 168 2.16 10.99 -5.24
C TYR A 168 0.94 10.78 -6.14
N THR A 169 0.99 11.28 -7.38
CA THR A 169 0.24 10.71 -8.49
C THR A 169 1.16 9.65 -9.11
N GLN A 170 0.95 8.38 -8.78
CA GLN A 170 1.60 7.28 -9.50
C GLN A 170 1.07 7.29 -10.95
N SER A 171 1.80 7.93 -11.87
CA SER A 171 1.66 7.64 -13.29
C SER A 171 2.45 6.36 -13.57
N PHE A 172 1.74 5.24 -13.71
CA PHE A 172 2.35 4.03 -14.27
C PHE A 172 2.79 4.34 -15.72
N PRO A 173 3.98 3.92 -16.15
CA PRO A 173 4.32 3.94 -17.56
C PRO A 173 3.28 3.10 -18.31
N SER A 174 2.59 3.72 -19.28
CA SER A 174 1.91 2.99 -20.33
C SER A 174 2.98 2.21 -21.08
N ASP A 175 2.98 0.88 -20.96
CA ASP A 175 3.75 -0.01 -21.83
C ASP A 175 3.13 -0.01 -23.24
N ASP A 176 3.16 1.14 -23.91
CA ASP A 176 2.99 1.24 -25.36
C ASP A 176 4.36 1.13 -26.01
N LYS A 177 4.82 -0.11 -26.12
CA LYS A 177 5.73 -0.53 -27.19
C LYS A 177 5.31 -1.90 -27.70
N LYS A 178 4.43 -1.91 -28.69
CA LYS A 178 4.63 -2.61 -29.97
C LYS A 178 3.63 -2.12 -31.01
#